data_AF-A0A945YWF5-F1
#
_entry.id   AF-A0A945YWF5-F1
#
_cell.length_a   1.000
_cell.length_b   1.000
_cell.length_c   1.000
_cell.angle_alpha   90.00
_cell.angle_beta   90.00
_cell.angle_gamma   90.00
#
_symmetry.space_group_name_H-M   'P 1'
#
loop_
_entity.id
_entity.type
_entity.pdbx_description
1 polymer ?
#
loop_
_entity_poly.entity_id
_entity_poly.type
_entity_poly.pdbx_seq_one_letter_code
_entity_poly.pdbx_strand_id
1 'polypeptide(L)'
;MNSNDRNYYKNLYNPRFEKLEENRKLIKYVISNSFNEVEEDTAFKWWTTHKCYLDMKSTPEIFAVELWSPYPDVLFTSTSIGSGVKIICPFCKKEKDVTNYDVW
;
A
#
# COMPACT_ATOMS: atom_id res chain seq x y z
N MET A 1 -32.11 0.53 12.93
CA MET A 1 -31.29 0.10 11.77
C MET A 1 -31.79 -1.26 11.33
N ASN A 2 -32.32 -1.34 10.11
CA ASN A 2 -33.13 -2.47 9.64
C ASN A 2 -32.22 -3.61 9.13
N SER A 3 -32.62 -4.86 9.28
CA SER A 3 -31.85 -6.05 8.89
C SER A 3 -31.54 -6.14 7.39
N ASN A 4 -32.24 -5.35 6.57
CA ASN A 4 -32.08 -5.32 5.11
C ASN A 4 -30.85 -4.55 4.64
N ASP A 5 -30.28 -3.65 5.46
CA ASP A 5 -29.08 -2.90 5.07
C ASP A 5 -27.83 -3.79 5.09
N ARG A 6 -27.83 -4.87 5.89
CA ARG A 6 -26.66 -5.77 6.04
C ARG A 6 -26.37 -6.66 4.83
N ASN A 7 -27.32 -6.89 3.93
CA ASN A 7 -27.14 -7.78 2.78
C ASN A 7 -26.75 -7.04 1.48
N TYR A 8 -26.84 -5.71 1.42
CA TYR A 8 -26.45 -4.94 0.23
C TYR A 8 -24.92 -4.95 0.00
N TYR A 9 -24.14 -5.12 1.06
CA TYR A 9 -22.69 -4.91 1.05
C TYR A 9 -21.85 -6.19 0.91
N LYS A 10 -22.48 -7.37 0.80
CA LYS A 10 -21.79 -8.67 0.70
C LYS A 10 -20.91 -8.85 -0.54
N ASN A 11 -20.97 -7.92 -1.51
CA ASN A 11 -20.21 -7.96 -2.75
C ASN A 11 -19.43 -6.66 -2.99
N LEU A 12 -18.95 -5.96 -1.94
CA LEU A 12 -18.08 -4.79 -2.12
C LEU A 12 -16.66 -5.22 -2.52
N TYR A 13 -16.55 -5.83 -3.67
CA TYR A 13 -15.30 -5.96 -4.38
C TYR A 13 -14.84 -4.57 -4.81
N ASN A 14 -13.68 -4.12 -4.34
CA ASN A 14 -13.14 -2.82 -4.73
C ASN A 14 -12.06 -3.01 -5.81
N PRO A 15 -12.35 -2.72 -7.10
CA PRO A 15 -11.43 -2.96 -8.21
C PRO A 15 -10.12 -2.14 -8.11
N ARG A 16 -10.05 -1.15 -7.21
CA ARG A 16 -8.80 -0.44 -6.92
C ARG A 16 -7.74 -1.35 -6.28
N PHE A 17 -8.14 -2.40 -5.55
CA PHE A 17 -7.21 -3.36 -4.94
C PHE A 17 -6.69 -4.38 -5.96
N GLU A 18 -7.53 -4.85 -6.89
CA GLU A 18 -7.09 -5.71 -7.99
C GLU A 18 -5.96 -5.07 -8.79
N LYS A 19 -6.18 -3.82 -9.21
CA LYS A 19 -5.22 -3.11 -10.05
C LYS A 19 -3.87 -2.94 -9.35
N LEU A 20 -3.87 -2.81 -8.02
CA LEU A 20 -2.65 -2.75 -7.21
C LEU A 20 -1.98 -4.12 -7.14
N GLU A 21 -2.75 -5.19 -6.90
CA GLU A 21 -2.25 -6.56 -6.79
C GLU A 21 -1.69 -7.09 -8.12
N GLU A 22 -2.29 -6.68 -9.25
CA GLU A 22 -1.83 -7.00 -10.61
C GLU A 22 -0.55 -6.25 -10.98
N ASN A 23 -0.51 -4.93 -10.73
CA ASN A 23 0.62 -4.12 -11.17
C ASN A 23 1.83 -4.24 -10.25
N ARG A 24 1.62 -4.56 -8.96
CA ARG A 24 2.65 -4.69 -7.90
C ARG A 24 3.57 -3.48 -7.73
N LYS A 25 3.27 -2.36 -8.39
CA LYS A 25 4.04 -1.12 -8.41
C LYS A 25 3.49 -0.17 -7.35
N LEU A 26 4.03 -0.23 -6.14
CA LEU A 26 3.77 0.70 -5.05
C LEU A 26 4.67 1.94 -5.14
N ILE A 27 5.97 1.75 -5.29
CA ILE A 27 6.95 2.84 -5.32
C ILE A 27 6.92 3.52 -6.70
N LYS A 28 6.92 2.70 -7.77
CA LYS A 28 6.81 3.18 -9.16
C LYS A 28 5.51 3.90 -9.48
N TYR A 29 4.47 3.73 -8.67
CA TYR A 29 3.24 4.50 -8.78
C TYR A 29 3.44 5.97 -8.35
N VAL A 30 4.33 6.21 -7.40
CA VAL A 30 4.63 7.55 -6.88
C VAL A 30 5.71 8.24 -7.73
N ILE A 31 6.74 7.52 -8.19
CA ILE A 31 7.82 8.07 -9.01
C ILE A 31 8.19 7.12 -10.15
N SER A 32 8.24 7.63 -11.38
CA SER A 32 8.41 6.82 -12.60
C SER A 32 9.81 6.26 -12.84
N ASN A 33 10.84 6.68 -12.10
CA ASN A 33 12.23 6.31 -12.37
C ASN A 33 13.00 5.74 -11.16
N SER A 34 13.95 4.84 -11.48
CA SER A 34 15.10 4.39 -10.68
C SER A 34 14.89 3.45 -9.47
N PHE A 35 13.77 2.74 -9.39
CA PHE A 35 13.59 1.68 -8.38
C PHE A 35 13.85 0.29 -8.91
N ASN A 36 14.65 -0.46 -8.16
CA ASN A 36 14.93 -1.85 -8.49
C ASN A 36 13.73 -2.74 -8.13
N GLU A 37 13.67 -3.93 -8.72
CA GLU A 37 12.57 -4.86 -8.51
C GLU A 37 12.54 -5.41 -7.07
N VAL A 38 13.67 -5.45 -6.37
CA VAL A 38 13.79 -5.95 -4.99
C VAL A 38 13.09 -5.02 -3.99
N GLU A 39 13.29 -3.72 -4.12
CA GLU A 39 12.65 -2.67 -3.31
C GLU A 39 11.14 -2.71 -3.51
N GLU A 40 10.70 -2.82 -4.77
CA GLU A 40 9.30 -2.91 -5.15
C GLU A 40 8.63 -4.18 -4.60
N ASP A 41 9.30 -5.33 -4.72
CA ASP A 41 8.78 -6.59 -4.18
C ASP A 41 8.72 -6.59 -2.66
N THR A 42 9.71 -5.99 -2.01
CA THR A 42 9.76 -5.88 -0.54
C THR A 42 8.64 -4.95 -0.05
N ALA A 43 8.46 -3.81 -0.72
CA ALA A 43 7.36 -2.89 -0.45
C ALA A 43 6.01 -3.59 -0.64
N PHE A 44 5.83 -4.28 -1.78
CA PHE A 44 4.59 -4.97 -2.11
C PHE A 44 4.23 -6.04 -1.08
N LYS A 45 5.19 -6.93 -0.75
CA LYS A 45 4.99 -7.99 0.24
C LYS A 45 4.65 -7.42 1.61
N TRP A 46 5.36 -6.38 2.05
CA TRP A 46 5.08 -5.77 3.34
C TRP A 46 3.70 -5.12 3.38
N TRP A 47 3.36 -4.32 2.37
CA TRP A 47 2.09 -3.59 2.35
C TRP A 47 0.89 -4.51 2.24
N THR A 48 0.92 -5.50 1.34
CA THR A 48 -0.21 -6.43 1.14
C THR A 48 -0.43 -7.40 2.30
N THR A 49 0.55 -7.58 3.18
CA THR A 49 0.43 -8.35 4.43
C THR A 49 0.17 -7.47 5.65
N HIS A 50 0.18 -6.14 5.49
CA HIS A 50 -0.03 -5.22 6.59
C HIS A 50 -1.48 -5.24 7.06
N LYS A 51 -1.70 -5.29 8.39
CA LYS A 51 -3.05 -5.35 8.98
C LYS A 51 -4.01 -4.30 8.42
N CYS A 52 -3.59 -3.03 8.35
CA CYS A 52 -4.45 -1.96 7.82
C CYS A 52 -4.86 -2.18 6.35
N TYR A 53 -4.00 -2.77 5.52
CA TYR A 53 -4.36 -3.11 4.14
C TYR A 53 -5.43 -4.22 4.11
N LEU A 54 -5.24 -5.26 4.93
CA LEU A 54 -6.20 -6.36 5.05
C LEU A 54 -7.55 -5.90 5.61
N ASP A 55 -7.52 -5.01 6.60
CA ASP A 55 -8.73 -4.40 7.19
C ASP A 55 -9.47 -3.55 6.14
N MET A 56 -8.76 -2.77 5.31
CA MET A 56 -9.36 -2.03 4.21
C MET A 56 -9.95 -2.95 3.12
N LYS A 57 -9.23 -4.02 2.77
CA LYS A 57 -9.67 -4.99 1.75
C LYS A 57 -10.92 -5.75 2.22
N SER A 58 -11.01 -6.07 3.51
CA SER A 58 -12.10 -6.85 4.09
C SER A 58 -13.32 -6.01 4.52
N THR A 59 -13.10 -4.74 4.85
CA THR A 59 -14.17 -3.82 5.32
C THR A 59 -14.21 -2.54 4.48
N PRO A 60 -14.37 -2.65 3.14
CA PRO A 60 -14.28 -1.52 2.22
C PRO A 60 -15.32 -0.43 2.49
N GLU A 61 -16.43 -0.75 3.13
CA GLU A 61 -17.50 0.17 3.56
C GLU A 61 -17.05 1.23 4.58
N ILE A 62 -16.12 0.91 5.49
CA ILE A 62 -15.53 1.90 6.42
C ILE A 62 -14.60 2.86 5.67
N PHE A 63 -13.99 2.38 4.59
CA PHE A 63 -13.06 3.10 3.75
C PHE A 63 -13.68 3.55 2.41
N ALA A 64 -15.01 3.52 2.29
CA ALA A 64 -15.74 3.78 1.05
C ALA A 64 -15.82 5.27 0.66
N VAL A 65 -15.17 6.15 1.44
CA VAL A 65 -14.98 7.54 1.02
C VAL A 65 -14.02 7.53 -0.17
N GLU A 66 -14.43 8.07 -1.32
CA GLU A 66 -13.66 8.07 -2.58
C GLU A 66 -12.24 8.65 -2.46
N LEU A 67 -11.95 9.32 -1.33
CA LEU A 67 -10.68 9.94 -0.96
C LEU A 67 -9.59 8.95 -0.51
N TRP A 68 -9.90 7.68 -0.26
CA TRP A 68 -8.90 6.73 0.24
C TRP A 68 -8.11 6.06 -0.90
N SER A 69 -6.79 6.07 -0.74
CA SER A 69 -5.84 5.39 -1.62
C SER A 69 -5.49 4.01 -1.07
N PRO A 70 -5.47 2.94 -1.91
CA PRO A 70 -4.97 1.63 -1.50
C PRO A 70 -3.43 1.60 -1.44
N TYR A 71 -2.76 2.69 -1.77
CA TYR A 71 -1.30 2.80 -1.75
C TYR A 71 -0.81 3.30 -0.38
N PRO A 72 0.36 2.81 0.07
CA PRO A 72 1.01 3.38 1.23
C PRO A 72 1.66 4.73 0.89
N ASP A 73 2.02 5.49 1.92
CA ASP A 73 2.87 6.67 1.75
C ASP A 73 4.32 6.20 1.47
N VAL A 74 5.06 6.94 0.64
CA VAL A 74 6.47 6.65 0.32
C VAL A 74 7.33 7.82 0.79
N LEU A 75 8.33 7.54 1.62
CA LEU A 75 9.29 8.52 2.12
C LEU A 75 10.69 8.22 1.59
N PHE A 76 11.30 9.26 1.03
CA PHE A 76 12.70 9.26 0.61
C PHE A 76 13.56 9.89 1.68
N THR A 77 14.64 9.21 2.03
CA THR A 77 15.59 9.67 3.04
C THR A 77 16.98 9.73 2.44
N SER A 78 17.64 10.87 2.53
CA SER A 78 19.08 10.96 2.24
C SER A 78 19.86 10.52 3.47
N THR A 79 20.91 9.74 3.25
CA THR A 79 21.88 9.33 4.27
C THR A 79 23.28 9.75 3.84
N SER A 80 24.25 9.69 4.75
CA SER A 80 25.65 10.02 4.45
C SER A 80 26.32 9.08 3.44
N ILE A 81 25.69 7.94 3.14
CA ILE A 81 26.23 6.88 2.27
C ILE A 81 25.31 6.55 1.07
N GLY A 82 24.14 7.20 0.93
CA GLY A 82 23.21 6.94 -0.16
C GLY A 82 21.78 7.41 0.11
N SER A 83 20.81 6.96 -0.69
CA SER A 83 19.39 7.34 -0.57
C SER A 83 18.50 6.16 -0.15
N GLY A 84 18.00 6.18 1.07
CA GLY A 84 17.08 5.16 1.58
C GLY A 84 15.62 5.44 1.25
N VAL A 85 14.82 4.38 1.18
CA VAL A 85 13.41 4.43 0.83
C VAL A 85 12.59 3.67 1.84
N LYS A 86 11.55 4.33 2.35
CA LYS A 86 10.66 3.80 3.35
C LYS A 86 9.23 3.82 2.85
N ILE A 87 8.51 2.75 3.14
CA ILE A 87 7.07 2.66 2.98
C ILE A 87 6.43 2.94 4.34
N ILE A 88 5.42 3.79 4.36
CA ILE A 88 4.73 4.21 5.58
C ILE A 88 3.25 3.87 5.45
N CYS A 89 2.72 3.16 6.44
CA CYS A 89 1.28 2.91 6.50
C CYS A 89 0.55 4.25 6.76
N PRO A 90 -0.37 4.70 5.88
CA PRO A 90 -1.03 5.99 6.03
C PRO A 90 -1.94 6.05 7.26
N PHE A 91 -2.36 4.90 7.80
CA PHE A 91 -3.26 4.79 8.95
C PHE A 91 -2.52 4.72 10.29
N CYS A 92 -1.67 3.70 10.48
CA CYS A 92 -1.01 3.46 11.75
C CYS A 92 0.41 4.05 11.83
N LYS A 93 0.89 4.67 10.75
CA LYS A 93 2.21 5.30 10.64
C LYS A 93 3.40 4.37 10.89
N LYS A 94 3.20 3.05 10.89
CA LYS A 94 4.29 2.08 10.87
C LYS A 94 5.10 2.23 9.59
N GLU A 95 6.41 2.24 9.75
CA GLU A 95 7.36 2.38 8.66
C GLU A 95 8.02 1.03 8.38
N LYS A 96 8.37 0.81 7.11
CA LYS A 96 9.23 -0.26 6.66
C LYS A 96 10.30 0.32 5.76
N ASP A 97 11.56 0.18 6.16
CA ASP A 97 12.69 0.37 5.26
C ASP A 97 12.68 -0.75 4.22
N VAL A 98 12.65 -0.35 2.95
CA VAL A 98 12.65 -1.24 1.78
C VAL A 98 13.88 -1.04 0.92
N THR A 99 14.80 -0.16 1.32
CA THR A 99 16.06 0.14 0.61
C THR A 99 16.81 -1.15 0.32
N ASN A 100 17.23 -1.31 -0.93
CA ASN A 100 18.14 -2.39 -1.28
C ASN A 100 19.59 -1.91 -1.13
N TYR A 101 20.22 -2.33 -0.04
CA TYR A 101 21.62 -1.99 0.25
C TYR A 101 22.64 -2.79 -0.56
N ASP A 102 22.22 -3.84 -1.29
CA ASP A 102 23.13 -4.67 -2.10
C ASP A 102 23.57 -3.98 -3.40
N VAL A 103 22.91 -2.89 -3.78
CA VAL A 103 23.17 -2.11 -5.01
C VAL A 103 23.91 -0.80 -4.74
N TRP A 104 24.36 -0.58 -3.50
CA TRP A 104 25.11 0.61 -3.08
C TRP A 104 26.62 0.39 -3.14
#